data_AF-A0A0P7TVX2-F1
#
_entry.id   AF-A0A0P7TVX2-F1
#
_cell.length_a   1.000
_cell.length_b   1.000
_cell.length_c   1.000
_cell.angle_alpha   90.00
_cell.angle_beta   90.00
_cell.angle_gamma   90.00
#
_symmetry.space_group_name_H-M   'P 1'
#
loop_
_entity.id
_entity.type
_entity.pdbx_description
1 polymer ?
#
loop_
_entity_poly.entity_id
_entity_poly.type
_entity_poly.pdbx_seq_one_letter_code
_entity_poly.pdbx_strand_id
1 'polypeptide(L)'
;MSPSFSSYGLLLGFILFYIVYLLFGAFVFSAIEEPEEERLRGEILSLKAQFVNDSCVNLTSLESFLERVLTANKYGVSIVRNSSSASNWDLASALFFANTLVTTVGG
;
A
#
# COMPACT_ATOMS: atom_id res chain seq x y z
N MET A 1 33.61 3.19 37.69
CA MET A 1 32.49 3.60 36.82
C MET A 1 31.60 2.39 36.64
N SER A 2 30.35 2.46 37.10
CA SER A 2 29.43 1.32 37.14
C SER A 2 29.04 0.88 35.71
N PRO A 3 29.09 -0.42 35.39
CA PRO A 3 28.83 -0.94 34.05
C PRO A 3 27.40 -0.67 33.55
N SER A 4 26.46 -0.38 34.46
CA SER A 4 25.08 -0.01 34.13
C SER A 4 24.97 1.33 33.41
N PHE A 5 25.69 2.37 33.86
CA PHE A 5 25.62 3.71 33.26
C PHE A 5 26.13 3.73 31.82
N SER A 6 27.18 2.95 31.53
CA SER A 6 27.70 2.78 30.17
C SER A 6 26.72 2.06 29.24
N SER A 7 25.95 1.09 29.77
CA SER A 7 24.95 0.35 29.00
C SER A 7 23.76 1.23 28.60
N TYR A 8 23.26 2.07 29.51
CA TYR A 8 22.17 3.01 29.19
C TYR A 8 22.59 4.07 28.17
N GLY A 9 23.83 4.56 28.23
CA GLY A 9 24.36 5.50 27.23
C GLY A 9 24.42 4.88 25.82
N LEU A 10 24.84 3.62 25.71
CA LEU A 10 24.85 2.88 24.45
C LEU A 10 23.44 2.65 23.90
N LEU A 11 22.49 2.25 24.76
CA LEU A 11 21.08 2.08 24.37
C LEU A 11 20.48 3.38 23.83
N LEU A 12 20.70 4.50 24.50
CA LEU A 12 20.27 5.82 24.02
C LEU A 12 20.91 6.18 22.69
N GLY A 13 22.20 5.87 22.53
CA GLY A 13 22.90 6.03 21.25
C GLY A 13 22.27 5.24 20.11
N PHE A 14 21.93 3.96 20.35
CA PHE A 14 21.24 3.12 19.36
C PHE A 14 19.84 3.64 19.02
N ILE A 15 19.07 4.10 20.01
CA ILE A 15 17.74 4.69 19.78
C ILE A 15 17.85 5.95 18.91
N LEU A 16 18.79 6.84 19.23
CA LEU A 16 19.01 8.06 18.44
C LEU A 16 19.45 7.74 17.02
N PHE A 17 20.39 6.80 16.84
CA PHE A 17 20.82 6.34 15.53
C PHE A 17 19.65 5.75 14.73
N TYR A 18 18.82 4.92 15.37
CA TYR A 18 17.65 4.32 14.72
C TYR A 18 16.62 5.36 14.28
N ILE A 19 16.35 6.38 15.10
CA ILE A 19 15.47 7.50 14.72
C ILE A 19 16.03 8.24 13.51
N VAL A 20 17.33 8.56 13.51
CA VAL A 20 17.98 9.22 12.36
C VAL A 20 17.90 8.35 11.11
N TYR A 21 18.12 7.05 11.25
CA TYR A 21 18.00 6.09 10.16
C TYR A 21 16.58 6.07 9.57
N LEU A 22 15.54 6.04 10.40
CA LEU A 22 14.15 6.11 9.95
C LEU A 22 13.80 7.44 9.28
N LEU A 23 14.26 8.57 9.83
CA LEU A 23 14.05 9.89 9.22
C LEU A 23 14.74 10.01 7.86
N PHE A 24 15.96 9.46 7.73
CA PHE A 24 16.66 9.40 6.46
C PHE A 24 15.91 8.54 5.44
N GLY A 25 15.45 7.35 5.86
CA GLY A 25 14.60 6.51 5.01
C GLY A 25 13.32 7.21 4.57
N ALA A 26 12.61 7.87 5.48
CA ALA A 26 11.41 8.64 5.18
C ALA A 26 11.68 9.78 4.17
N PHE A 27 12.79 10.50 4.34
CA PHE A 27 13.20 11.53 3.39
C PHE A 27 13.48 10.96 2.00
N VAL A 28 14.23 9.86 1.92
CA VAL A 28 14.55 9.20 0.64
C VAL A 28 13.29 8.71 -0.06
N PHE A 29 12.39 8.02 0.65
CA PHE A 29 11.13 7.55 0.07
C PHE A 29 10.22 8.70 -0.35
N SER A 30 10.10 9.76 0.45
CA SER A 30 9.32 10.94 0.06
C SER A 30 9.86 11.55 -1.23
N ALA A 31 11.18 11.75 -1.33
CA ALA A 31 11.79 12.35 -2.50
C ALA A 31 11.62 11.52 -3.79
N ILE A 32 11.50 10.20 -3.66
CA ILE A 32 11.35 9.28 -4.80
C ILE A 32 9.87 9.07 -5.17
N GLU A 33 9.01 8.83 -4.19
CA GLU A 33 7.63 8.39 -4.39
C GLU A 33 6.65 9.56 -4.60
N GLU A 34 6.90 10.73 -4.00
CA GLU A 34 5.99 11.89 -4.09
C GLU A 34 5.77 12.38 -5.55
N PRO A 35 6.80 12.53 -6.40
CA PRO A 35 6.58 12.92 -7.80
C PRO A 35 5.79 11.90 -8.62
N GLU A 36 5.98 10.61 -8.33
CA GLU A 36 5.26 9.52 -9.01
C GLU A 36 3.80 9.45 -8.55
N GLU A 37 3.53 9.68 -7.26
CA GLU A 37 2.18 9.84 -6.73
C GLU A 37 1.44 11.00 -7.43
N GLU A 38 2.07 12.17 -7.56
CA GLU A 38 1.48 13.32 -8.25
C GLU A 38 1.19 13.02 -9.72
N ARG A 39 2.12 12.34 -10.41
CA ARG A 39 1.96 11.92 -11.81
C ARG A 39 0.75 11.00 -11.97
N LEU A 40 0.66 9.94 -11.16
CA LEU A 40 -0.44 8.97 -11.18
C LEU A 40 -1.77 9.63 -10.83
N ARG A 41 -1.78 10.54 -9.85
CA ARG A 41 -2.97 11.31 -9.48
C ARG A 41 -3.46 12.18 -10.63
N GLY A 42 -2.55 12.87 -11.32
CA GLY A 42 -2.88 13.65 -12.52
C GLY A 42 -3.45 12.78 -13.64
N GLU A 43 -2.83 11.64 -13.91
CA GLU A 43 -3.26 10.67 -14.92
C GLU A 43 -4.69 10.16 -14.63
N ILE A 44 -4.98 9.70 -13.42
CA ILE A 44 -6.31 9.22 -13.03
C ILE A 44 -7.37 10.33 -13.14
N LEU A 45 -7.05 11.57 -12.72
CA LEU A 45 -7.97 12.69 -12.83
C LEU A 45 -8.29 13.02 -14.29
N SER A 46 -7.27 12.99 -15.17
CA SER A 46 -7.46 13.20 -16.60
C SER A 46 -8.31 12.09 -17.24
N LEU A 47 -8.04 10.81 -16.93
CA LEU A 47 -8.81 9.66 -17.40
C LEU A 47 -10.27 9.73 -16.96
N LYS A 48 -10.52 10.12 -15.71
CA LYS A 48 -11.87 10.27 -15.18
C LYS A 48 -12.64 11.38 -15.90
N ALA A 49 -12.01 12.52 -16.14
CA ALA A 49 -12.60 13.63 -16.88
C ALA A 49 -12.91 13.23 -18.32
N GLN A 50 -11.96 12.56 -18.99
CA GLN A 50 -12.14 12.03 -20.34
C GLN A 50 -13.28 11.02 -20.40
N PHE A 51 -13.35 10.07 -19.46
CA PHE A 51 -14.41 9.05 -19.43
C PHE A 51 -15.80 9.68 -19.29
N VAL A 52 -15.96 10.67 -18.42
CA VAL A 52 -17.24 11.39 -18.24
C VAL A 52 -17.59 12.18 -19.51
N ASN A 53 -16.61 12.77 -20.18
CA ASN A 53 -16.83 13.52 -21.42
C ASN A 53 -17.23 12.62 -22.59
N ASP A 54 -16.65 11.42 -22.68
CA ASP A 54 -16.87 10.47 -23.77
C ASP A 54 -18.08 9.54 -23.53
N SER A 55 -18.76 9.67 -22.39
CA SER A 55 -19.88 8.81 -21.99
C SER A 55 -21.11 9.60 -21.52
N CYS A 56 -22.23 8.89 -21.32
CA CYS A 56 -23.45 9.46 -20.75
C CYS A 56 -23.49 9.39 -19.20
N VAL A 57 -22.34 9.21 -18.54
CA VAL A 57 -22.25 8.96 -17.09
C VAL A 57 -21.91 10.25 -16.35
N ASN A 58 -22.65 10.56 -15.29
CA ASN A 58 -22.31 11.68 -14.40
C ASN A 58 -21.09 11.33 -13.52
N LEU A 59 -20.24 12.33 -13.25
CA LEU A 59 -19.07 12.25 -12.38
C LEU A 59 -19.37 11.60 -11.02
N THR A 60 -20.45 12.01 -10.36
CA THR A 60 -20.84 11.45 -9.05
C THR A 60 -21.20 9.97 -9.12
N SER A 61 -21.85 9.55 -10.21
CA SER A 61 -22.19 8.13 -10.40
C SER A 61 -20.95 7.29 -10.66
N LEU A 62 -19.99 7.83 -11.41
CA LEU A 62 -18.70 7.19 -11.66
C LEU A 62 -17.88 7.06 -10.37
N GLU A 63 -17.82 8.11 -9.54
CA GLU A 63 -17.14 8.06 -8.23
C GLU A 63 -17.75 7.02 -7.30
N SER A 64 -19.08 6.98 -7.17
CA SER A 64 -19.76 5.99 -6.33
C SER A 64 -19.52 4.55 -6.82
N PHE A 65 -19.46 4.36 -8.15
CA PHE A 65 -19.08 3.07 -8.73
C PHE A 65 -17.63 2.71 -8.38
N LEU A 66 -16.68 3.62 -8.61
CA LEU A 66 -15.25 3.41 -8.30
C LEU A 66 -15.02 3.09 -6.82
N GLU A 67 -15.72 3.76 -5.90
CA GLU A 67 -15.64 3.48 -4.46
C GLU A 67 -16.03 2.04 -4.13
N ARG A 68 -17.11 1.52 -4.74
CA ARG A 68 -17.53 0.13 -4.57
C ARG A 68 -16.52 -0.85 -5.15
N VAL A 69 -15.96 -0.53 -6.32
CA VAL A 69 -14.92 -1.34 -6.98
C VAL A 69 -13.67 -1.41 -6.12
N LEU A 70 -13.18 -0.27 -5.61
CA LEU A 70 -12.00 -0.19 -4.75
C LEU A 70 -12.24 -0.92 -3.42
N THR A 71 -13.44 -0.80 -2.86
CA THR A 71 -13.83 -1.54 -1.66
C THR A 71 -13.80 -3.04 -1.91
N ALA A 72 -14.38 -3.53 -2.99
CA ALA A 72 -14.33 -4.95 -3.36
C ALA A 72 -12.89 -5.43 -3.62
N ASN A 73 -12.08 -4.62 -4.28
CA ASN A 73 -10.67 -4.92 -4.56
C ASN A 73 -9.84 -5.04 -3.26
N LYS A 74 -10.13 -4.24 -2.22
CA LYS A 74 -9.51 -4.37 -0.90
C LYS A 74 -9.74 -5.76 -0.27
N TYR A 75 -10.80 -6.45 -0.64
CA TYR A 75 -11.09 -7.83 -0.23
C TYR A 75 -10.60 -8.88 -1.25
N GLY A 76 -9.74 -8.49 -2.20
CA GLY A 76 -9.17 -9.37 -3.21
C GLY A 76 -10.13 -9.71 -4.37
N VAL A 77 -11.29 -9.04 -4.46
CA VAL A 77 -12.26 -9.29 -5.54
C VAL A 77 -11.92 -8.43 -6.75
N SER A 78 -11.40 -9.06 -7.81
CA SER A 78 -11.09 -8.38 -9.08
C SER A 78 -12.29 -8.39 -10.03
N ILE A 79 -12.63 -7.23 -10.57
CA ILE A 79 -13.74 -7.05 -11.53
C ILE A 79 -13.28 -6.92 -12.99
N VAL A 80 -11.98 -6.81 -13.23
CA VAL A 80 -11.41 -6.43 -14.55
C VAL A 80 -11.28 -7.64 -15.49
N ARG A 81 -11.53 -8.87 -15.04
CA ARG A 81 -11.23 -10.07 -15.83
C ARG A 81 -12.45 -10.93 -16.14
N ASN A 82 -12.65 -11.21 -17.43
CA ASN A 82 -13.33 -12.40 -17.91
C ASN A 82 -12.47 -13.62 -17.60
N SER A 83 -12.43 -14.01 -16.33
CA SER A 83 -11.82 -15.27 -15.95
C SER A 83 -12.65 -15.93 -14.89
N SER A 84 -12.88 -17.22 -15.09
CA SER A 84 -13.27 -18.20 -14.11
C SER A 84 -12.19 -18.34 -13.02
N SER A 85 -11.82 -17.23 -12.38
CA SER A 85 -10.65 -17.13 -11.49
C SER A 85 -10.80 -18.06 -10.30
N ALA A 86 -9.74 -18.80 -9.98
CA ALA A 86 -9.62 -19.52 -8.72
C ALA A 86 -9.85 -18.55 -7.55
N SER A 87 -10.58 -19.02 -6.53
CA SER A 87 -10.81 -18.26 -5.29
C SER A 87 -9.47 -17.92 -4.63
N ASN A 88 -9.30 -16.70 -4.11
CA ASN A 88 -8.15 -16.36 -3.25
C ASN A 88 -8.04 -17.26 -2.00
N TRP A 89 -9.07 -18.06 -1.73
CA TRP A 89 -9.19 -18.97 -0.60
C TRP A 89 -9.31 -20.44 -1.03
N ASP A 90 -8.87 -20.80 -2.24
CA ASP A 90 -8.64 -22.21 -2.54
C ASP A 90 -7.51 -22.78 -1.65
N LEU A 91 -7.42 -24.11 -1.55
CA LEU A 91 -6.48 -24.76 -0.63
C LEU A 91 -5.02 -24.32 -0.84
N ALA A 92 -4.57 -24.14 -2.09
CA ALA A 92 -3.19 -23.75 -2.36
C ALA A 92 -2.93 -22.29 -1.93
N SER A 93 -3.83 -21.38 -2.27
CA SER A 93 -3.74 -19.97 -1.86
C SER A 93 -3.83 -19.80 -0.34
N ALA A 94 -4.71 -20.55 0.32
CA ALA A 94 -4.85 -20.54 1.77
C ALA A 94 -3.62 -21.11 2.49
N LEU A 95 -3.00 -22.17 1.97
CA LEU A 95 -1.75 -22.72 2.52
C LEU A 95 -0.60 -21.73 2.38
N PHE A 96 -0.50 -21.05 1.23
CA PHE A 96 0.50 -19.99 1.02
C PHE A 96 0.33 -18.85 2.02
N PHE A 97 -0.90 -18.36 2.21
CA PHE A 97 -1.21 -17.34 3.21
C PHE A 97 -0.84 -17.78 4.63
N ALA A 98 -1.17 -19.01 5.03
CA ALA A 98 -0.77 -19.53 6.34
C ALA A 98 0.75 -19.54 6.51
N ASN A 99 1.50 -19.87 5.45
CA ASN A 99 2.95 -19.87 5.48
C ASN A 99 3.54 -18.45 5.63
N THR A 100 2.99 -17.42 4.97
CA THR A 100 3.48 -16.03 5.13
C THR A 100 3.24 -15.49 6.53
N LEU A 101 2.17 -15.93 7.21
CA LEU A 101 1.91 -15.61 8.61
C LEU A 101 2.95 -16.24 9.55
N VAL A 102 3.21 -17.55 9.40
CA VAL A 102 4.18 -18.27 10.27
C VAL A 102 5.60 -17.75 10.07
N THR A 103 5.97 -17.38 8.84
CA THR A 103 7.29 -16.84 8.50
C THR A 103 7.44 -15.34 8.78
N THR A 104 6.41 -14.70 9.36
CA THR A 104 6.36 -13.26 9.66
C THR A 104 6.64 -12.34 8.46
N VAL A 105 6.46 -12.85 7.24
CA VAL A 105 6.57 -12.04 6.02
C VAL A 105 5.41 -11.06 5.96
N GLY A 106 4.21 -11.52 6.29
CA GLY A 106 2.98 -10.75 6.12
C GLY A 106 2.59 -10.67 4.64
N GLY A 107 1.46 -11.31 4.30
CA GLY A 107 0.81 -11.13 3.01
C GLY A 107 -0.19 -9.97 3.05
#